data_AF-A0A9F5MWM7-F1
#
_entry.id   AF-A0A9F5MWM7-F1
#
_cell.length_a   1.000
_cell.length_b   1.000
_cell.length_c   1.000
_cell.angle_alpha   90.00
_cell.angle_beta   90.00
_cell.angle_gamma   90.00
#
_symmetry.space_group_name_H-M   'P 1'
#
loop_
_entity.id
_entity.type
_entity.pdbx_description
1 polymer ?
#
loop_
_entity_poly.entity_id
_entity_poly.type
_entity_poly.pdbx_seq_one_letter_code
_entity_poly.pdbx_strand_id
1 'polypeptide(L)'
;MTAIIFSDYRLICGFMDHCRTDINLLKCGSVRPGEKDAHSQGEVVACLEKGLVKVAEDNEHHVKVSEPCMKAILRVAELSSDDFHLDRHLYFACRDDREHFCETTQAGEGRVYKCLFNHKFEDAMSEKCRDALTTRQKLIAQDYKVSYSLAKSCKSDLKKYRCNVENLPRTREARLSYLLMCLESAVHRGRQVSSECQGEMLDYRRMLMEDFSLSPEIILGCRTEIEHHCSGLHRKGRTLHCLMKVVRGEKGSLGDSCQHSVSLWRGSLPISVFPHSFLTVYVWCLLCFSILNIFFVASVHHMSTKQ
;
A
#
# COMPACT_ATOMS: atom_id res chain seq x y z
N MET A 1 -19.67 -12.85 -23.12
CA MET A 1 -18.20 -13.00 -23.08
C MET A 1 -17.90 -13.98 -21.96
N THR A 2 -17.41 -15.17 -22.27
CA THR A 2 -17.02 -16.17 -21.27
C THR A 2 -15.83 -15.63 -20.50
N ALA A 3 -16.01 -15.31 -19.22
CA ALA A 3 -14.90 -14.93 -18.35
C ALA A 3 -13.94 -16.12 -18.30
N ILE A 4 -12.72 -15.92 -18.79
CA ILE A 4 -11.65 -16.90 -18.59
C ILE A 4 -11.35 -16.87 -17.10
N ILE A 5 -11.77 -17.89 -16.37
CA ILE A 5 -11.36 -18.08 -14.98
C ILE A 5 -9.84 -18.33 -15.05
N PHE A 6 -9.04 -17.36 -14.62
CA PHE A 6 -7.58 -17.48 -14.53
C PHE A 6 -7.19 -18.37 -13.34
N SER A 7 -7.71 -19.61 -13.32
CA SER A 7 -7.29 -20.64 -12.37
C SER A 7 -6.00 -21.34 -12.80
N ASP A 8 -5.41 -20.92 -13.92
CA ASP A 8 -4.25 -21.55 -14.54
C ASP A 8 -3.27 -20.48 -15.04
N TYR A 9 -2.24 -20.20 -14.25
CA TYR A 9 -1.20 -19.25 -14.65
C TYR A 9 -0.37 -19.77 -15.84
N ARG A 10 -0.53 -21.03 -16.29
CA ARG A 10 0.08 -21.50 -17.55
C ARG A 10 -0.51 -20.80 -18.76
N LEU A 11 -1.71 -20.21 -18.62
CA LEU A 11 -2.30 -19.31 -19.61
C LEU A 11 -1.62 -17.94 -19.64
N ILE A 12 -0.75 -17.64 -18.66
CA ILE A 12 0.10 -16.46 -18.63
C ILE A 12 1.47 -16.89 -19.20
N CYS A 13 1.69 -16.55 -20.47
CA CYS A 13 2.89 -16.93 -21.20
C CYS A 13 4.18 -16.61 -20.41
N GLY A 14 5.02 -17.62 -20.23
CA GLY A 14 6.33 -17.50 -19.59
C GLY A 14 6.33 -17.43 -18.06
N PHE A 15 5.18 -17.55 -17.36
CA PHE A 15 5.17 -17.50 -15.88
C PHE A 15 6.13 -18.53 -15.27
N MET A 16 6.04 -19.79 -15.70
CA MET A 16 6.94 -20.86 -15.21
C MET A 16 8.39 -20.58 -15.56
N ASP A 17 8.68 -20.01 -16.73
CA ASP A 17 10.06 -19.72 -17.15
C ASP A 17 10.67 -18.61 -16.29
N HIS A 18 9.87 -17.61 -15.92
CA HIS A 18 10.31 -16.53 -15.05
C HIS A 18 10.43 -16.95 -13.58
N CYS A 19 9.57 -17.85 -13.08
CA CYS A 19 9.46 -18.17 -11.66
C CYS A 19 10.05 -19.52 -11.23
N ARG A 20 10.51 -20.38 -12.14
CA ARG A 20 10.98 -21.73 -11.81
C ARG A 20 12.03 -21.76 -10.69
N THR A 21 13.03 -20.88 -10.78
CA THR A 21 14.11 -20.81 -9.79
C THR A 21 13.57 -20.39 -8.42
N ASP A 22 12.72 -19.36 -8.39
CA ASP A 22 12.12 -18.85 -7.16
C ASP A 22 11.17 -19.87 -6.51
N ILE A 23 10.38 -20.61 -7.30
CA ILE A 23 9.52 -21.70 -6.82
C ILE A 23 10.34 -22.76 -6.09
N ASN A 24 11.45 -23.19 -6.68
CA ASN A 24 12.32 -24.20 -6.10
C ASN A 24 13.01 -23.68 -4.83
N LEU A 25 13.48 -22.43 -4.86
CA LEU A 25 14.23 -21.81 -3.78
C LEU A 25 13.34 -21.52 -2.56
N LEU A 26 12.12 -21.03 -2.79
CA LEU A 26 11.11 -20.81 -1.75
C LEU A 26 10.35 -22.08 -1.35
N LYS A 27 10.62 -23.21 -2.02
CA LYS A 27 9.97 -24.50 -1.80
C LYS A 27 8.43 -24.40 -1.89
N CYS A 28 7.92 -23.62 -2.84
CA CYS A 28 6.49 -23.41 -3.06
C CYS A 28 5.74 -24.63 -3.64
N GLY A 29 6.32 -25.83 -3.52
CA GLY A 29 5.80 -27.06 -4.10
C GLY A 29 6.19 -27.25 -5.57
N SER A 30 5.88 -28.44 -6.09
CA SER A 30 6.06 -28.76 -7.52
C SER A 30 4.73 -28.64 -8.24
N VAL A 31 4.72 -27.85 -9.31
CA VAL A 31 3.64 -27.83 -10.28
C VAL A 31 3.83 -29.06 -11.15
N ARG A 32 3.20 -30.18 -10.81
CA ARG A 32 3.27 -31.37 -11.65
C ARG A 32 2.60 -31.05 -12.99
N PRO A 33 3.34 -30.99 -14.12
CA PRO A 33 2.74 -30.76 -15.42
C PRO A 33 1.97 -32.03 -15.81
N GLY A 34 0.68 -32.12 -15.45
CA GLY A 34 -0.15 -33.30 -15.75
C GLY A 34 -1.26 -33.58 -14.74
N GLU A 35 -1.08 -33.21 -13.46
CA GLU A 35 -2.15 -33.30 -12.45
C GLU A 35 -2.98 -31.99 -12.46
N LYS A 36 -4.27 -32.13 -12.75
CA LYS A 36 -5.20 -31.04 -13.07
C LYS A 36 -5.79 -30.35 -11.83
N ASP A 37 -5.12 -30.36 -10.69
CA ASP A 37 -5.67 -29.65 -9.56
C ASP A 37 -5.36 -28.15 -9.68
N ALA A 38 -6.30 -27.39 -10.23
CA ALA A 38 -6.24 -25.93 -10.30
C ALA A 38 -6.08 -25.29 -8.90
N HIS A 39 -6.42 -26.01 -7.82
CA HIS A 39 -6.17 -25.56 -6.46
C HIS A 39 -4.67 -25.52 -6.15
N SER A 40 -3.92 -26.54 -6.57
CA SER A 40 -2.46 -26.61 -6.34
C SER A 40 -1.69 -25.48 -7.03
N GLN A 41 -2.21 -24.96 -8.14
CA GLN A 41 -1.61 -23.83 -8.87
C GLN A 41 -1.80 -22.50 -8.13
N GLY A 42 -2.98 -22.27 -7.55
CA GLY A 42 -3.23 -21.10 -6.71
C GLY A 42 -2.31 -21.05 -5.48
N GLU A 43 -2.01 -22.21 -4.89
CA GLU A 43 -1.09 -22.32 -3.76
C GLU A 43 0.36 -21.93 -4.12
N VAL A 44 0.83 -22.29 -5.32
CA VAL A 44 2.17 -21.89 -5.78
C VAL A 44 2.25 -20.37 -5.93
N VAL A 45 1.25 -19.75 -6.57
CA VAL A 45 1.19 -18.29 -6.72
C VAL A 45 1.13 -17.61 -5.36
N ALA A 46 0.25 -18.07 -4.46
CA ALA A 46 0.13 -17.51 -3.12
C ALA A 46 1.41 -17.65 -2.29
N CYS A 47 2.15 -18.77 -2.43
CA CYS A 47 3.44 -18.95 -1.80
C CYS A 47 4.49 -17.96 -2.35
N LEU A 48 4.54 -17.76 -3.67
CA LEU A 48 5.42 -16.79 -4.30
C LEU A 48 5.07 -15.35 -3.90
N GLU A 49 3.78 -15.00 -3.85
CA GLU A 49 3.30 -13.71 -3.35
C GLU A 49 3.72 -13.47 -1.90
N LYS A 50 3.56 -14.47 -1.02
CA LYS A 50 4.05 -14.42 0.36
C LYS A 50 5.57 -14.24 0.41
N GLY A 51 6.32 -14.96 -0.42
CA GLY A 51 7.77 -14.78 -0.53
C GLY A 51 8.16 -13.37 -0.97
N LEU A 52 7.44 -12.80 -1.94
CA LEU A 52 7.67 -11.45 -2.42
C LEU A 52 7.43 -10.40 -1.34
N VAL A 53 6.36 -10.53 -0.54
CA VAL A 53 5.98 -9.51 0.46
C VAL A 53 6.66 -9.70 1.82
N LYS A 54 7.26 -10.86 2.11
CA LYS A 54 8.03 -11.11 3.35
C LYS A 54 9.44 -10.50 3.33
N VAL A 55 10.01 -10.26 2.15
CA VAL A 55 11.36 -9.66 1.99
C VAL A 55 11.43 -8.23 2.54
N ALA A 56 10.29 -7.57 2.74
CA ALA A 56 10.21 -6.23 3.32
C ALA A 56 10.26 -6.18 4.87
N GLU A 57 10.31 -7.34 5.54
CA GLU A 57 10.13 -7.43 7.00
C GLU A 57 11.34 -7.93 7.79
N ASP A 58 12.42 -8.45 7.20
CA ASP A 58 13.62 -8.93 7.95
C ASP A 58 14.95 -8.74 7.18
N ASN A 59 15.98 -8.27 7.90
CA ASN A 59 17.29 -7.86 7.36
C ASN A 59 18.33 -8.99 7.26
N GLU A 60 17.98 -10.24 7.61
CA GLU A 60 18.92 -11.37 7.55
C GLU A 60 18.50 -12.42 6.50
N HIS A 61 19.33 -12.54 5.46
CA HIS A 61 19.41 -13.70 4.55
C HIS A 61 18.09 -14.18 3.91
N HIS A 62 17.17 -13.27 3.56
CA HIS A 62 16.00 -13.67 2.79
C HIS A 62 16.28 -13.77 1.29
N VAL A 63 15.92 -14.93 0.75
CA VAL A 63 15.75 -15.17 -0.69
C VAL A 63 14.84 -14.09 -1.25
N LYS A 64 15.41 -13.20 -2.05
CA LYS A 64 14.64 -12.21 -2.82
C LYS A 64 14.13 -12.86 -4.10
N VAL A 65 12.80 -12.81 -4.29
CA VAL A 65 12.18 -13.20 -5.56
C VAL A 65 12.83 -12.42 -6.70
N SER A 66 13.23 -13.12 -7.75
CA SER A 66 13.87 -12.49 -8.91
C SER A 66 12.97 -11.42 -9.56
N GLU A 67 13.55 -10.36 -10.13
CA GLU A 67 12.79 -9.33 -10.84
C GLU A 67 11.84 -9.88 -11.93
N PRO A 68 12.24 -10.84 -12.80
CA PRO A 68 11.32 -11.42 -13.78
C PRO A 68 10.16 -12.17 -13.13
N CYS A 69 10.40 -12.94 -12.06
CA CYS A 69 9.32 -13.61 -11.35
C CYS A 69 8.40 -12.62 -10.63
N MET A 70 8.95 -11.60 -9.97
CA MET A 70 8.18 -10.52 -9.35
C MET A 70 7.22 -9.86 -10.35
N LYS A 71 7.68 -9.53 -11.56
CA LYS A 71 6.82 -8.98 -12.61
C LYS A 71 5.72 -9.95 -13.02
N ALA A 72 6.05 -11.24 -13.12
CA ALA A 72 5.07 -12.28 -13.45
C ALA A 72 3.99 -12.41 -12.36
N ILE A 73 4.38 -12.41 -11.08
CA ILE A 73 3.48 -12.44 -9.92
C ILE A 73 2.55 -11.22 -9.93
N LEU A 74 3.11 -10.00 -10.03
CA LEU A 74 2.32 -8.77 -10.07
C LEU A 74 1.37 -8.74 -11.28
N ARG A 75 1.77 -9.33 -12.41
CA ARG A 75 0.90 -9.46 -13.58
C ARG A 75 -0.26 -10.43 -13.33
N VAL A 76 -0.02 -11.56 -12.66
CA VAL A 76 -1.11 -12.47 -12.26
C VAL A 76 -2.08 -11.75 -11.34
N ALA A 77 -1.55 -11.03 -10.34
CA ALA A 77 -2.35 -10.28 -9.39
C ALA A 77 -3.16 -9.16 -10.08
N GLU A 78 -2.57 -8.43 -11.04
CA GLU A 78 -3.29 -7.45 -11.87
C GLU A 78 -4.44 -8.11 -12.64
N LEU A 79 -4.19 -9.24 -13.30
CA LEU A 79 -5.22 -9.94 -14.10
C LEU A 79 -6.37 -10.50 -13.26
N SER A 80 -6.12 -10.86 -12.00
CA SER A 80 -7.14 -11.34 -11.07
C SER A 80 -7.85 -10.23 -10.29
N SER A 81 -7.46 -8.96 -10.46
CA SER A 81 -7.91 -7.85 -9.60
C SER A 81 -9.35 -7.37 -9.81
N ASP A 82 -9.97 -7.70 -10.95
CA ASP A 82 -11.33 -7.25 -11.28
C ASP A 82 -12.39 -8.00 -10.46
N ASP A 83 -12.27 -9.32 -10.35
CA ASP A 83 -13.22 -10.18 -9.66
C ASP A 83 -12.49 -11.16 -8.74
N PHE A 84 -12.85 -11.17 -7.45
CA PHE A 84 -12.21 -12.03 -6.45
C PHE A 84 -12.34 -13.53 -6.76
N HIS A 85 -13.33 -13.95 -7.57
CA HIS A 85 -13.44 -15.33 -8.05
C HIS A 85 -12.24 -15.77 -8.92
N LEU A 86 -11.55 -14.80 -9.55
CA LEU A 86 -10.37 -15.05 -10.38
C LEU A 86 -9.11 -15.27 -9.53
N ASP A 87 -9.11 -14.85 -8.27
CA ASP A 87 -8.03 -15.07 -7.32
C ASP A 87 -8.34 -16.32 -6.49
N ARG A 88 -7.87 -17.47 -6.99
CA ARG A 88 -8.23 -18.80 -6.45
C ARG A 88 -7.93 -18.95 -4.96
N HIS A 89 -6.74 -18.49 -4.53
CA HIS A 89 -6.30 -18.59 -3.14
C HIS A 89 -7.13 -17.66 -2.26
N LEU A 90 -7.32 -16.40 -2.66
CA LEU A 90 -8.13 -15.45 -1.90
C LEU A 90 -9.61 -15.87 -1.83
N TYR A 91 -10.18 -16.35 -2.93
CA TYR A 91 -11.54 -16.88 -2.95
C TYR A 91 -11.74 -17.96 -1.89
N PHE A 92 -10.86 -18.94 -1.80
CA PHE A 92 -10.99 -19.99 -0.79
C PHE A 92 -10.71 -19.51 0.63
N ALA A 93 -9.77 -18.58 0.80
CA ALA A 93 -9.49 -18.00 2.10
C ALA A 93 -10.65 -17.15 2.63
N CYS A 94 -11.40 -16.49 1.74
CA CYS A 94 -12.37 -15.44 2.08
C CYS A 94 -13.82 -15.74 1.71
N ARG A 95 -14.18 -16.87 1.09
CA ARG A 95 -15.56 -17.11 0.62
C ARG A 95 -16.60 -17.00 1.73
N ASP A 96 -16.32 -17.53 2.91
CA ASP A 96 -17.26 -17.54 4.03
C ASP A 96 -17.36 -16.14 4.65
N ASP A 97 -16.22 -15.43 4.74
CA ASP A 97 -16.17 -14.02 5.15
C ASP A 97 -16.89 -13.09 4.14
N ARG A 98 -16.80 -13.39 2.84
CA ARG A 98 -17.53 -12.69 1.78
C ARG A 98 -19.03 -12.85 1.95
N GLU A 99 -19.52 -14.06 2.25
CA GLU A 99 -20.94 -14.27 2.53
C GLU A 99 -21.37 -13.54 3.81
N HIS A 100 -20.51 -13.50 4.83
CA HIS A 100 -20.86 -12.87 6.10
C HIS A 100 -20.89 -11.34 6.05
N PHE A 101 -19.88 -10.72 5.45
CA PHE A 101 -19.70 -9.26 5.46
C PHE A 101 -20.17 -8.57 4.18
N CYS A 102 -20.13 -9.28 3.05
CA CYS A 102 -20.21 -8.69 1.71
C CYS A 102 -21.26 -9.39 0.82
N GLU A 103 -22.29 -10.01 1.42
CA GLU A 103 -23.33 -10.79 0.73
C GLU A 103 -23.95 -10.05 -0.47
N THR A 104 -24.32 -8.79 -0.25
CA THR A 104 -24.97 -7.93 -1.26
C THR A 104 -24.00 -7.24 -2.21
N THR A 105 -22.69 -7.43 -2.01
CA THR A 105 -21.67 -6.81 -2.86
C THR A 105 -21.53 -7.60 -4.15
N GLN A 106 -21.85 -6.95 -5.27
CA GLN A 106 -21.70 -7.54 -6.60
C GLN A 106 -20.22 -7.72 -6.96
N ALA A 107 -19.88 -8.90 -7.48
CA ALA A 107 -18.56 -9.21 -8.03
C ALA A 107 -18.19 -8.31 -9.24
N GLY A 108 -16.89 -8.24 -9.55
CA GLY A 108 -16.35 -7.34 -10.57
C GLY A 108 -16.00 -5.94 -10.05
N GLU A 109 -15.22 -5.22 -10.84
CA GLU A 109 -14.70 -3.87 -10.59
C GLU A 109 -13.92 -3.72 -9.27
N GLY A 110 -13.41 -4.81 -8.71
CA GLY A 110 -12.71 -4.83 -7.43
C GLY A 110 -13.60 -4.58 -6.20
N ARG A 111 -14.93 -4.54 -6.35
CA ARG A 111 -15.85 -4.17 -5.25
C ARG A 111 -15.78 -5.12 -4.05
N VAL A 112 -15.67 -6.42 -4.30
CA VAL A 112 -15.58 -7.43 -3.22
C VAL A 112 -14.30 -7.25 -2.41
N TYR A 113 -13.16 -6.98 -3.07
CA TYR A 113 -11.91 -6.66 -2.37
C TYR A 113 -12.08 -5.45 -1.47
N LYS A 114 -12.67 -4.36 -1.98
CA LYS A 114 -12.90 -3.13 -1.22
C LYS A 114 -13.78 -3.38 0.02
N CYS A 115 -14.85 -4.16 -0.14
CA CYS A 115 -15.71 -4.54 0.98
C CYS A 115 -14.93 -5.36 2.03
N LEU A 116 -14.23 -6.42 1.61
CA LEU A 116 -13.44 -7.26 2.52
C LEU A 116 -12.33 -6.47 3.24
N PHE A 117 -11.69 -5.50 2.57
CA PHE A 117 -10.70 -4.62 3.21
C PHE A 117 -11.31 -3.78 4.35
N ASN A 118 -12.52 -3.25 4.16
CA ASN A 118 -13.20 -2.46 5.20
C ASN A 118 -13.56 -3.31 6.44
N HIS A 119 -13.80 -4.62 6.25
CA HIS A 119 -14.10 -5.55 7.34
C HIS A 119 -12.86 -6.33 7.84
N LYS A 120 -11.68 -6.09 7.26
CA LYS A 120 -10.44 -6.85 7.55
C LYS A 120 -10.12 -6.94 9.04
N PHE A 121 -10.42 -5.91 9.82
CA PHE A 121 -10.09 -5.83 11.26
C PHE A 121 -11.26 -6.14 12.20
N GLU A 122 -12.39 -6.62 11.69
CA GLU A 122 -13.47 -7.14 12.53
C GLU A 122 -13.05 -8.47 13.18
N ASP A 123 -13.59 -8.74 14.38
CA ASP A 123 -13.23 -9.93 15.15
C ASP A 123 -13.78 -11.22 14.52
N ALA A 124 -14.93 -11.13 13.84
CA ALA A 124 -15.53 -12.24 13.10
C ALA A 124 -14.80 -12.59 11.79
N MET A 125 -13.87 -11.76 11.32
CA MET A 125 -13.07 -12.04 10.12
C MET A 125 -12.11 -13.20 10.36
N SER A 126 -12.12 -14.22 9.50
CA SER A 126 -11.21 -15.36 9.63
C SER A 126 -9.75 -14.95 9.50
N GLU A 127 -8.85 -15.63 10.22
CA GLU A 127 -7.41 -15.38 10.12
C GLU A 127 -6.89 -15.64 8.70
N LYS A 128 -7.37 -16.70 8.05
CA LYS A 128 -7.00 -17.07 6.68
C LYS A 128 -7.35 -15.95 5.69
N CYS A 129 -8.56 -15.39 5.76
CA CYS A 129 -8.94 -14.28 4.89
C CYS A 129 -8.14 -13.03 5.22
N ARG A 130 -7.96 -12.70 6.51
CA ARG A 130 -7.18 -11.55 6.96
C ARG A 130 -5.74 -11.58 6.43
N ASP A 131 -5.10 -12.74 6.45
CA ASP A 131 -3.76 -12.96 5.92
C ASP A 131 -3.73 -12.79 4.39
N ALA A 132 -4.67 -13.41 3.68
CA ALA A 132 -4.79 -13.27 2.22
C ALA A 132 -5.01 -11.81 1.80
N LEU A 133 -5.90 -11.09 2.49
CA LEU A 133 -6.14 -9.66 2.29
C LEU A 133 -4.88 -8.84 2.58
N THR A 134 -4.11 -9.17 3.63
CA THR A 134 -2.85 -8.49 3.95
C THR A 134 -1.83 -8.67 2.85
N THR A 135 -1.62 -9.91 2.37
CA THR A 135 -0.74 -10.18 1.22
C THR A 135 -1.18 -9.37 0.01
N ARG A 136 -2.49 -9.36 -0.28
CA ARG A 136 -3.06 -8.59 -1.40
C ARG A 136 -2.78 -7.08 -1.26
N GLN A 137 -3.00 -6.50 -0.08
CA GLN A 137 -2.72 -5.08 0.18
C GLN A 137 -1.23 -4.75 0.04
N LYS A 138 -0.33 -5.63 0.49
CA LYS A 138 1.12 -5.48 0.29
C LYS A 138 1.50 -5.50 -1.20
N LEU A 139 0.88 -6.37 -2.01
CA LEU A 139 1.07 -6.35 -3.47
C LEU A 139 0.56 -5.05 -4.11
N ILE A 140 -0.57 -4.51 -3.64
CA ILE A 140 -1.08 -3.21 -4.13
C ILE A 140 -0.15 -2.04 -3.74
N ALA A 141 0.47 -2.09 -2.56
CA ALA A 141 1.48 -1.10 -2.17
C ALA A 141 2.70 -1.12 -3.11
N GLN A 142 3.12 -2.33 -3.53
CA GLN A 142 4.20 -2.55 -4.49
C GLN A 142 3.85 -2.10 -5.92
N ASP A 143 2.63 -2.40 -6.39
CA ASP A 143 2.13 -1.93 -7.67
C ASP A 143 0.62 -1.64 -7.64
N TYR A 144 0.27 -0.37 -7.80
CA TYR A 144 -1.12 0.10 -7.77
C TYR A 144 -2.02 -0.59 -8.81
N LYS A 145 -1.45 -1.15 -9.89
CA LYS A 145 -2.20 -1.87 -10.93
C LYS A 145 -2.85 -3.16 -10.42
N VAL A 146 -2.36 -3.70 -9.30
CA VAL A 146 -2.97 -4.86 -8.62
C VAL A 146 -4.36 -4.52 -8.05
N SER A 147 -4.69 -3.23 -7.96
CA SER A 147 -6.03 -2.75 -7.70
C SER A 147 -6.72 -2.30 -8.97
N TYR A 148 -7.74 -3.04 -9.40
CA TYR A 148 -8.55 -2.69 -10.56
C TYR A 148 -9.24 -1.33 -10.39
N SER A 149 -9.90 -1.10 -9.25
CA SER A 149 -10.69 0.11 -9.00
C SER A 149 -9.82 1.37 -9.02
N LEU A 150 -8.64 1.32 -8.39
CA LEU A 150 -7.68 2.42 -8.37
C LEU A 150 -7.08 2.65 -9.75
N ALA A 151 -6.60 1.58 -10.40
CA ALA A 151 -5.97 1.69 -11.71
C ALA A 151 -6.94 2.20 -12.77
N LYS A 152 -8.21 1.78 -12.73
CA LYS A 152 -9.28 2.26 -13.62
C LYS A 152 -9.60 3.73 -13.35
N SER A 153 -9.90 4.08 -12.09
CA SER A 153 -10.39 5.42 -11.73
C SER A 153 -9.31 6.49 -11.92
N CYS A 154 -8.05 6.18 -11.59
CA CYS A 154 -6.96 7.15 -11.66
C CYS A 154 -6.20 7.16 -13.00
N LYS A 155 -6.55 6.31 -13.98
CA LYS A 155 -5.80 6.16 -15.24
C LYS A 155 -5.60 7.48 -15.98
N SER A 156 -6.66 8.27 -16.14
CA SER A 156 -6.64 9.54 -16.87
C SER A 156 -5.84 10.61 -16.11
N ASP A 157 -6.05 10.71 -14.79
CA ASP A 157 -5.40 11.68 -13.93
C ASP A 157 -3.89 11.43 -13.79
N LEU A 158 -3.48 10.17 -13.64
CA LEU A 158 -2.07 9.77 -13.62
C LEU A 158 -1.36 10.20 -14.90
N LYS A 159 -1.98 9.97 -16.07
CA LYS A 159 -1.44 10.42 -17.37
C LYS A 159 -1.43 11.94 -17.48
N LYS A 160 -2.52 12.60 -17.09
CA LYS A 160 -2.68 14.08 -17.16
C LYS A 160 -1.63 14.80 -16.33
N TYR A 161 -1.34 14.31 -15.13
CA TYR A 161 -0.40 14.93 -14.20
C TYR A 161 1.02 14.35 -14.25
N ARG A 162 1.26 13.38 -15.15
CA ARG A 162 2.56 12.73 -15.35
C ARG A 162 3.11 12.13 -14.05
N CYS A 163 2.25 11.49 -13.28
CA CYS A 163 2.63 10.73 -12.10
C CYS A 163 3.27 9.41 -12.55
N ASN A 164 4.51 9.48 -13.05
CA ASN A 164 5.23 8.36 -13.60
C ASN A 164 6.23 7.80 -12.59
N VAL A 165 6.15 6.49 -12.36
CA VAL A 165 7.09 5.74 -11.51
C VAL A 165 8.46 5.52 -12.16
N GLU A 166 8.63 5.86 -13.44
CA GLU A 166 9.89 5.64 -14.19
C GLU A 166 11.07 6.47 -13.64
N ASN A 167 10.80 7.60 -12.99
CA ASN A 167 11.81 8.43 -12.33
C ASN A 167 11.99 8.09 -10.83
N LEU A 168 11.26 7.09 -10.32
CA LEU A 168 11.39 6.66 -8.94
C LEU A 168 12.64 5.76 -8.80
N PRO A 169 13.49 5.95 -7.79
CA PRO A 169 14.62 5.05 -7.55
C PRO A 169 14.14 3.60 -7.54
N ARG A 170 14.79 2.73 -8.33
CA ARG A 170 14.42 1.30 -8.47
C ARG A 170 14.42 0.49 -7.16
N THR A 171 14.92 1.09 -6.09
CA THR A 171 14.96 0.54 -4.73
C THR A 171 13.68 0.80 -3.92
N ARG A 172 12.72 1.59 -4.41
CA ARG A 172 11.52 1.95 -3.63
C ARG A 172 10.37 0.97 -3.84
N GLU A 173 10.03 0.30 -2.74
CA GLU A 173 8.88 -0.58 -2.54
C GLU A 173 7.56 0.21 -2.41
N ALA A 174 7.61 1.53 -2.16
CA ALA A 174 6.44 2.40 -2.01
C ALA A 174 6.01 3.11 -3.30
N ARG A 175 5.66 2.34 -4.36
CA ARG A 175 5.13 2.93 -5.61
C ARG A 175 3.76 3.57 -5.39
N LEU A 176 2.88 2.94 -4.62
CA LEU A 176 1.55 3.47 -4.33
C LEU A 176 1.63 4.83 -3.61
N SER A 177 2.44 4.93 -2.55
CA SER A 177 2.58 6.17 -1.76
C SER A 177 3.07 7.35 -2.61
N TYR A 178 4.02 7.11 -3.52
CA TYR A 178 4.47 8.14 -4.47
C TYR A 178 3.35 8.65 -5.38
N LEU A 179 2.55 7.73 -5.94
CA LEU A 179 1.46 8.09 -6.83
C LEU A 179 0.36 8.87 -6.13
N LEU A 180 -0.02 8.44 -4.91
CA LEU A 180 -0.97 9.17 -4.07
C LEU A 180 -0.47 10.59 -3.80
N MET A 181 0.79 10.74 -3.36
CA MET A 181 1.40 12.05 -3.10
C MET A 181 1.44 12.93 -4.36
N CYS A 182 1.74 12.37 -5.53
CA CYS A 182 1.75 13.11 -6.79
C CYS A 182 0.38 13.70 -7.14
N LEU A 183 -0.68 12.88 -7.04
CA LEU A 183 -2.05 13.29 -7.31
C LEU A 183 -2.58 14.25 -6.24
N GLU A 184 -2.29 14.01 -4.97
CA GLU A 184 -2.64 14.93 -3.86
C GLU A 184 -1.99 16.30 -4.05
N SER A 185 -0.72 16.34 -4.45
CA SER A 185 -0.03 17.59 -4.79
C SER A 185 -0.69 18.31 -5.98
N ALA A 186 -1.28 17.57 -6.92
CA ALA A 186 -2.08 18.17 -7.99
C ALA A 186 -3.36 18.81 -7.43
N VAL A 187 -4.10 18.09 -6.58
CA VAL A 187 -5.33 18.58 -5.91
C VAL A 187 -5.04 19.83 -5.07
N HIS A 188 -3.98 19.80 -4.25
CA HIS A 188 -3.59 20.94 -3.40
C HIS A 188 -3.20 22.19 -4.20
N ARG A 189 -2.74 22.03 -5.45
CA ARG A 189 -2.45 23.15 -6.37
C ARG A 189 -3.69 23.60 -7.16
N GLY A 190 -4.90 23.19 -6.74
CA GLY A 190 -6.15 23.52 -7.40
C GLY A 190 -6.37 22.80 -8.73
N ARG A 191 -5.61 21.73 -9.02
CA ARG A 191 -5.79 20.96 -10.26
C ARG A 191 -6.92 19.94 -10.09
N GLN A 192 -7.71 19.75 -11.14
CA GLN A 192 -8.87 18.87 -11.15
C GLN A 192 -8.51 17.39 -11.40
N VAL A 193 -8.42 16.63 -10.31
CA VAL A 193 -8.47 15.15 -10.30
C VAL A 193 -9.94 14.71 -10.25
N SER A 194 -10.31 13.63 -10.95
CA SER A 194 -11.68 13.11 -10.94
C SER A 194 -12.17 12.72 -9.55
N SER A 195 -13.48 12.82 -9.29
CA SER A 195 -14.09 12.42 -8.01
C SER A 195 -13.89 10.94 -7.72
N GLU A 196 -13.93 10.10 -8.74
CA GLU A 196 -13.72 8.66 -8.65
C GLU A 196 -12.28 8.35 -8.25
N CYS A 197 -11.28 8.99 -8.88
CA CYS A 197 -9.89 8.82 -8.49
C CYS A 197 -9.64 9.37 -7.08
N GLN A 198 -10.19 10.53 -6.72
CA GLN A 198 -10.06 11.08 -5.37
C GLN A 198 -10.65 10.13 -4.31
N GLY A 199 -11.79 9.50 -4.59
CA GLY A 199 -12.39 8.49 -3.72
C GLY A 199 -11.46 7.31 -3.50
N GLU A 200 -10.92 6.73 -4.57
CA GLU A 200 -9.94 5.65 -4.47
C GLU A 200 -8.67 6.09 -3.73
N MET A 201 -8.14 7.29 -4.00
CA MET A 201 -7.00 7.84 -3.28
C MET A 201 -7.24 7.87 -1.77
N LEU A 202 -8.41 8.34 -1.33
CA LEU A 202 -8.78 8.39 0.09
C LEU A 202 -8.89 6.99 0.71
N ASP A 203 -9.46 6.03 -0.01
CA ASP A 203 -9.59 4.65 0.46
C ASP A 203 -8.22 3.97 0.63
N TYR A 204 -7.33 4.12 -0.35
CA TYR A 204 -5.95 3.62 -0.23
C TYR A 204 -5.14 4.38 0.81
N ARG A 205 -5.43 5.67 1.04
CA ARG A 205 -4.85 6.42 2.16
C ARG A 205 -5.24 5.81 3.49
N ARG A 206 -6.54 5.53 3.67
CA ARG A 206 -7.08 4.91 4.88
C ARG A 206 -6.47 3.52 5.10
N MET A 207 -6.37 2.72 4.05
CA MET A 207 -5.72 1.42 4.08
C MET A 207 -4.29 1.49 4.64
N LEU A 208 -3.45 2.40 4.11
CA LEU A 208 -2.08 2.61 4.59
C LEU A 208 -2.02 3.15 6.03
N MET A 209 -3.06 3.85 6.50
CA MET A 209 -3.19 4.37 7.87
C MET A 209 -3.63 3.31 8.88
N GLU A 210 -4.43 2.34 8.45
CA GLU A 210 -4.99 1.32 9.33
C GLU A 210 -3.98 0.20 9.62
N ASP A 211 -3.04 -0.03 8.70
CA ASP A 211 -2.07 -1.11 8.77
C ASP A 211 -0.66 -0.62 8.39
N PHE A 212 0.19 -0.47 9.42
CA PHE A 212 1.57 -0.01 9.22
C PHE A 212 2.42 -1.02 8.43
N SER A 213 2.02 -2.30 8.38
CA SER A 213 2.76 -3.35 7.64
C SER A 213 2.70 -3.15 6.12
N LEU A 214 1.88 -2.21 5.65
CA LEU A 214 1.77 -1.84 4.25
C LEU A 214 2.77 -0.74 3.85
N SER A 215 3.53 -0.20 4.81
CA SER A 215 4.53 0.85 4.59
C SER A 215 5.91 0.34 5.00
N PRO A 216 6.67 -0.31 4.09
CA PRO A 216 7.99 -0.88 4.38
C PRO A 216 8.96 0.11 5.03
N GLU A 217 8.90 1.39 4.65
CA GLU A 217 9.73 2.44 5.26
C GLU A 217 9.47 2.59 6.76
N ILE A 218 8.22 2.43 7.20
CA ILE A 218 7.85 2.47 8.62
C ILE A 218 8.35 1.21 9.33
N ILE A 219 8.19 0.03 8.73
CA ILE A 219 8.65 -1.23 9.33
C ILE A 219 10.16 -1.21 9.52
N LEU A 220 10.91 -0.86 8.47
CA LEU A 220 12.37 -0.85 8.48
C LEU A 220 12.92 0.29 9.35
N GLY A 221 12.30 1.47 9.29
CA GLY A 221 12.76 2.66 10.00
C GLY A 221 12.40 2.69 11.49
N CYS A 222 11.29 2.06 11.89
CA CYS A 222 10.72 2.16 13.24
C CYS A 222 10.61 0.83 14.00
N ARG A 223 11.30 -0.24 13.56
CA ARG A 223 11.22 -1.57 14.20
C ARG A 223 11.41 -1.49 15.72
N THR A 224 12.52 -0.90 16.15
CA THR A 224 12.87 -0.79 17.57
C THR A 224 11.78 -0.06 18.34
N GLU A 225 11.27 1.05 17.82
CA GLU A 225 10.27 1.86 18.51
C GLU A 225 8.89 1.22 18.51
N ILE A 226 8.55 0.47 17.47
CA ILE A 226 7.33 -0.35 17.45
C ILE A 226 7.39 -1.40 18.57
N GLU A 227 8.50 -2.10 18.72
CA GLU A 227 8.69 -3.13 19.76
C GLU A 227 8.70 -2.53 21.17
N HIS A 228 9.44 -1.44 21.39
CA HIS A 228 9.65 -0.88 22.72
C HIS A 228 8.52 0.05 23.20
N HIS A 229 7.90 0.82 22.30
CA HIS A 229 6.93 1.86 22.68
C HIS A 229 5.49 1.57 22.25
N CYS A 230 5.30 0.75 21.22
CA CYS A 230 4.00 0.52 20.59
C CYS A 230 3.61 -0.96 20.51
N SER A 231 4.23 -1.84 21.32
CA SER A 231 3.96 -3.27 21.33
C SER A 231 2.50 -3.58 21.64
N GLY A 232 1.95 -4.59 20.97
CA GLY A 232 0.54 -5.01 21.10
C GLY A 232 -0.46 -4.08 20.39
N LEU A 233 -0.02 -2.94 19.85
CA LEU A 233 -0.83 -2.10 18.98
C LEU A 233 -0.57 -2.50 17.54
N HIS A 234 -1.50 -3.21 16.90
CA HIS A 234 -1.34 -3.65 15.50
C HIS A 234 -2.53 -3.28 14.59
N ARG A 235 -3.73 -3.12 15.16
CA ARG A 235 -4.98 -2.97 14.37
C ARG A 235 -5.47 -1.53 14.35
N LYS A 236 -6.20 -1.17 13.29
CA LYS A 236 -6.95 0.09 13.13
C LYS A 236 -6.07 1.33 13.36
N GLY A 237 -4.83 1.30 12.86
CA GLY A 237 -3.89 2.43 12.89
C GLY A 237 -3.31 2.79 14.26
N ARG A 238 -3.55 1.97 15.30
CA ARG A 238 -3.08 2.26 16.67
C ARG A 238 -1.56 2.37 16.78
N THR A 239 -0.81 1.57 16.01
CA THR A 239 0.65 1.62 15.95
C THR A 239 1.14 2.95 15.41
N LEU A 240 0.57 3.40 14.29
CA LEU A 240 0.96 4.64 13.63
C LEU A 240 0.61 5.85 14.50
N HIS A 241 -0.57 5.83 15.12
CA HIS A 241 -0.95 6.86 16.08
C HIS A 241 -0.03 6.89 17.32
N CYS A 242 0.41 5.72 17.80
CA CYS A 242 1.41 5.63 18.86
C CYS A 242 2.75 6.23 18.40
N LEU A 243 3.28 5.84 17.25
CA LEU A 243 4.52 6.41 16.69
C LEU A 243 4.44 7.93 16.57
N MET A 244 3.31 8.47 16.07
CA MET A 244 3.10 9.94 16.00
C MET A 244 3.15 10.63 17.37
N LYS A 245 2.69 9.98 18.44
CA LYS A 245 2.81 10.52 19.81
C LYS A 245 4.24 10.46 20.34
N VAL A 246 4.98 9.39 20.01
CA VAL A 246 6.40 9.29 20.36
C VAL A 246 7.21 10.38 19.64
N VAL A 247 6.94 10.67 18.35
CA VAL A 247 7.55 11.81 17.62
C VAL A 247 7.38 13.14 18.36
N ARG A 248 6.23 13.34 19.03
CA ARG A 248 5.91 14.59 19.75
C ARG A 248 6.60 14.70 21.13
N GLY A 249 7.39 13.72 21.52
CA GLY A 249 8.05 13.68 22.82
C GLY A 249 7.14 13.28 23.98
N GLU A 250 5.91 12.82 23.71
CA GLU A 250 4.95 12.41 24.76
C GLU A 250 5.30 11.06 25.41
N LYS A 251 6.20 10.27 24.80
CA LYS A 251 6.53 8.89 25.22
C LYS A 251 8.02 8.48 25.09
N GLY A 252 8.93 9.45 24.99
CA GLY A 252 10.37 9.22 24.78
C GLY A 252 10.89 9.85 23.48
N SER A 253 12.17 9.62 23.14
CA SER A 253 12.80 10.06 21.89
C SER A 253 12.77 8.94 20.85
N LEU A 254 12.35 9.24 19.61
CA LEU A 254 12.57 8.34 18.48
C LEU A 254 14.04 8.38 18.04
N GLY A 255 14.54 7.29 17.47
CA GLY A 255 15.76 7.34 16.67
C GLY A 255 15.55 8.15 15.39
N ASP A 256 16.60 8.79 14.89
CA ASP A 256 16.57 9.65 13.70
C ASP A 256 15.97 8.94 12.47
N SER A 257 16.22 7.63 12.35
CA SER A 257 15.69 6.77 11.28
C SER A 257 14.16 6.66 11.32
N CYS A 258 13.58 6.38 12.49
CA CYS A 258 12.13 6.28 12.64
C CYS A 258 11.47 7.64 12.45
N GLN A 259 12.06 8.70 13.01
CA GLN A 259 11.56 10.05 12.85
C GLN A 259 11.49 10.47 11.38
N HIS A 260 12.53 10.16 10.60
CA HIS A 260 12.53 10.42 9.16
C HIS A 260 11.43 9.63 8.45
N SER A 261 11.28 8.35 8.75
CA SER A 261 10.29 7.45 8.13
C SER A 261 8.86 7.90 8.40
N VAL A 262 8.54 8.26 9.65
CA VAL A 262 7.25 8.82 10.03
C VAL A 262 7.02 10.18 9.37
N SER A 263 8.07 11.00 9.21
CA SER A 263 7.95 12.31 8.55
C SER A 263 7.61 12.19 7.07
N LEU A 264 8.24 11.26 6.34
CA LEU A 264 7.94 10.99 4.93
C LEU A 264 6.51 10.48 4.75
N TRP A 265 6.09 9.57 5.63
CA TRP A 265 4.76 9.00 5.60
C TRP A 265 3.67 10.03 5.99
N ARG A 266 3.95 10.93 6.95
CA ARG A 266 3.09 12.07 7.30
C ARG A 266 3.04 13.14 6.21
N GLY A 267 4.16 13.44 5.56
CA GLY A 267 4.22 14.39 4.44
C GLY A 267 3.39 13.95 3.23
N SER A 268 3.06 12.65 3.17
CA SER A 268 2.16 12.08 2.18
C SER A 268 0.69 12.16 2.62
N LEU A 269 0.34 12.56 3.86
CA LEU A 269 -1.04 12.50 4.42
C LEU A 269 -1.77 13.84 4.21
N PRO A 270 -3.00 13.86 3.65
CA PRO A 270 -3.78 15.08 3.62
C PRO A 270 -4.18 15.51 5.05
N ILE A 271 -4.21 16.84 5.27
CA ILE A 271 -4.55 17.46 6.57
C ILE A 271 -5.95 17.00 7.05
N SER A 272 -6.85 16.63 6.14
CA SER A 272 -8.22 16.17 6.40
C SER A 272 -8.33 14.80 7.09
N VAL A 273 -7.25 14.00 7.11
CA VAL A 273 -7.24 12.67 7.77
C VAL A 273 -6.83 12.78 9.24
N PHE A 274 -6.36 13.96 9.69
CA PHE A 274 -6.05 14.19 11.09
C PHE A 274 -7.28 14.72 11.83
N PRO A 275 -7.56 14.25 13.06
CA PRO A 275 -8.63 14.81 13.90
C PRO A 275 -8.40 16.32 14.12
N HIS A 276 -9.49 17.09 14.25
CA HIS A 276 -9.49 18.57 14.30
C HIS A 276 -8.48 19.21 15.26
N SER A 277 -8.00 18.49 16.27
CA SER A 277 -6.91 18.88 17.18
C SER A 277 -5.53 19.01 16.53
N PHE A 278 -5.35 18.59 15.26
CA PHE A 278 -4.11 18.75 14.48
C PHE A 278 -4.09 19.98 13.56
N LEU A 279 -5.26 20.58 13.28
CA LEU A 279 -5.37 21.72 12.36
C LEU A 279 -4.76 23.01 12.93
N THR A 280 -4.74 23.18 14.25
CA THR A 280 -4.15 24.35 14.91
C THR A 280 -2.64 24.46 14.68
N VAL A 281 -1.92 23.34 14.62
CA VAL A 281 -0.46 23.34 14.44
C VAL A 281 -0.05 23.53 12.98
N TYR A 282 -0.80 22.96 12.02
CA TYR A 282 -0.50 23.14 10.59
C TYR A 282 -0.78 24.57 10.11
N VAL A 283 -1.85 25.19 10.63
CA VAL A 283 -2.15 26.60 10.38
C VAL A 283 -1.11 27.50 11.04
N TRP A 284 -0.63 27.17 12.25
CA TRP A 284 0.50 27.88 12.88
C TRP A 284 1.83 27.70 12.15
N CYS A 285 2.12 26.53 11.57
CA CYS A 285 3.36 26.32 10.81
C CYS A 285 3.35 27.09 9.48
N LEU A 286 2.22 27.15 8.77
CA LEU A 286 2.06 27.94 7.54
C LEU A 286 2.00 29.45 7.83
N LEU A 287 1.39 29.86 8.94
CA LEU A 287 1.41 31.24 9.42
C LEU A 287 2.82 31.64 9.89
N CYS A 288 3.56 30.79 10.60
CA CYS A 288 4.96 31.05 10.95
C CYS A 288 5.84 31.20 9.72
N PHE A 289 5.67 30.37 8.68
CA PHE A 289 6.44 30.51 7.43
C PHE A 289 6.11 31.78 6.66
N SER A 290 4.87 32.26 6.77
CA SER A 290 4.43 33.50 6.13
C SER A 290 4.86 34.74 6.94
N ILE A 291 4.81 34.67 8.27
CA ILE A 291 5.23 35.75 9.18
C ILE A 291 6.76 35.89 9.19
N LEU A 292 7.53 34.80 9.17
CA LEU A 292 8.99 34.87 9.02
C LEU A 292 9.42 35.45 7.67
N ASN A 293 8.71 35.15 6.57
CA ASN A 293 9.00 35.76 5.27
C ASN A 293 8.66 37.26 5.23
N ILE A 294 7.57 37.69 5.89
CA ILE A 294 7.21 39.11 5.99
C ILE A 294 8.26 39.88 6.81
N PHE A 295 8.75 39.32 7.92
CA PHE A 295 9.80 39.94 8.72
C PHE A 295 11.16 39.97 8.00
N PHE A 296 11.52 38.93 7.24
CA PHE A 296 12.78 38.91 6.50
C PHE A 296 12.80 39.90 5.33
N VAL A 297 11.68 40.07 4.61
CA VAL A 297 11.56 41.07 3.53
C VAL A 297 11.53 42.50 4.08
N ALA A 298 10.90 42.73 5.25
CA ALA A 298 10.89 44.05 5.89
C ALA A 298 12.28 44.48 6.41
N SER A 299 13.07 43.55 6.96
CA SER A 299 14.44 43.86 7.43
C SER A 299 15.44 44.11 6.29
N VAL A 300 15.29 43.45 5.13
CA VAL A 300 16.17 43.67 3.97
C VAL A 300 15.86 45.01 3.27
N HIS A 301 14.60 45.45 3.21
CA HIS A 301 14.26 46.75 2.63
C HIS A 301 14.70 47.95 3.49
N HIS A 302 14.83 47.78 4.81
CA HIS A 302 15.26 48.86 5.70
C HIS A 302 16.79 49.06 5.73
N MET A 303 17.58 48.05 5.34
CA MET A 303 19.05 48.16 5.26
C MET A 303 19.56 48.72 3.91
N SER A 304 18.74 48.78 2.86
CA SER A 304 19.16 49.27 1.54
C SER A 304 18.86 50.76 1.26
N THR A 305 18.39 51.52 2.25
CA THR A 305 18.12 52.98 2.15
C THR A 305 18.95 53.83 3.12
N LYS A 306 19.97 53.24 3.76
CA LYS A 306 21.02 53.96 4.50
C LYS A 306 22.40 53.49 4.08
N GLN A 307 22.76 53.75 2.83
CA GLN A 307 24.13 54.04 2.41
C GLN A 307 24.14 54.81 1.10
#